data_AF-A0A0M4HD13-F1
#
_entry.id   AF-A0A0M4HD13-F1
#
_cell.length_a   1.000
_cell.length_b   1.000
_cell.length_c   1.000
_cell.angle_alpha   90.00
_cell.angle_beta   90.00
_cell.angle_gamma   90.00
#
_symmetry.space_group_name_H-M   'P 1'
#
loop_
_entity.id
_entity.type
_entity.pdbx_description
1 polymer ?
#
loop_
_entity_poly.entity_id
_entity_poly.type
_entity_poly.pdbx_seq_one_letter_code
_entity_poly.pdbx_strand_id
1 'polypeptide(L)'
;MTDGRTPSEEKAATTSLGDLLGNVTKDVSTLMRQEIALAKAEIGDSAKKAGKGAGLLGGAGYAGLMAVFFLSVALMYGLAYWFDNLAWAAVVVAVIWAVIGLVMYLQGRKQLKTVQGAPRTADSVKKIPEAMKRNEADR
;
A
#
# COMPACT_ATOMS: atom_id res chain seq x y z
N MET A 1 -60.44 -36.38 -6.68
CA MET A 1 -59.28 -35.64 -7.19
C MET A 1 -59.31 -34.26 -6.53
N THR A 2 -58.61 -34.10 -5.41
CA THR A 2 -58.53 -32.83 -4.67
C THR A 2 -57.26 -32.12 -5.11
N ASP A 3 -57.37 -31.26 -6.12
CA ASP A 3 -56.28 -30.37 -6.51
C ASP A 3 -56.29 -29.17 -5.56
N GLY A 4 -55.66 -29.35 -4.40
CA GLY A 4 -55.47 -28.27 -3.43
C GLY A 4 -54.33 -27.40 -3.94
N ARG A 5 -54.66 -26.15 -4.31
CA ARG A 5 -53.67 -25.15 -4.73
C ARG A 5 -52.49 -25.16 -3.77
N THR A 6 -51.28 -25.13 -4.32
CA THR A 6 -50.07 -25.11 -3.51
C THR A 6 -50.00 -23.80 -2.72
N PRO A 7 -49.40 -23.77 -1.52
CA PRO A 7 -49.32 -22.55 -0.70
C PRO A 7 -48.69 -21.35 -1.42
N SER A 8 -47.84 -21.62 -2.41
CA SER A 8 -47.24 -20.64 -3.32
C SER A 8 -48.24 -20.00 -4.30
N GLU A 9 -49.22 -20.77 -4.80
CA GLU A 9 -50.25 -20.29 -5.73
C GLU A 9 -51.29 -19.42 -5.02
N GLU A 10 -51.67 -19.75 -3.78
CA GLU A 10 -52.55 -18.90 -2.97
C GLU A 10 -51.87 -17.58 -2.58
N LYS A 11 -50.56 -17.60 -2.26
CA LYS A 11 -49.79 -16.37 -2.02
C LYS A 11 -49.64 -15.52 -3.27
N ALA A 12 -49.40 -16.12 -4.43
CA ALA A 12 -49.30 -15.40 -5.70
C ALA A 12 -50.64 -14.76 -6.11
N ALA A 13 -51.76 -15.41 -5.82
CA ALA A 13 -53.10 -14.86 -6.08
C ALA A 13 -53.50 -13.69 -5.17
N THR A 14 -52.85 -13.56 -4.00
CA THR A 14 -53.17 -12.53 -2.98
C THR A 14 -52.10 -11.43 -2.86
N THR A 15 -50.91 -11.63 -3.41
CA THR A 15 -49.80 -10.66 -3.37
C THR A 15 -49.95 -9.64 -4.51
N SER A 16 -49.95 -8.36 -4.17
CA SER A 16 -50.03 -7.31 -5.19
C SER A 16 -48.70 -7.15 -5.94
N LEU A 17 -48.74 -6.60 -7.16
CA LEU A 17 -47.53 -6.27 -7.93
C LEU A 17 -46.61 -5.29 -7.17
N GLY A 18 -47.19 -4.43 -6.31
CA GLY A 18 -46.45 -3.52 -5.44
C GLY A 18 -45.67 -4.24 -4.33
N ASP A 19 -46.23 -5.31 -3.78
CA ASP A 19 -45.57 -6.14 -2.77
C ASP A 19 -44.39 -6.92 -3.37
N LEU A 20 -44.51 -7.40 -4.60
CA LEU A 20 -43.43 -8.07 -5.33
C LEU A 20 -42.27 -7.10 -5.63
N LEU A 21 -42.55 -5.88 -6.11
CA LEU A 21 -41.52 -4.85 -6.32
C LEU A 21 -40.85 -4.43 -5.00
N GLY A 22 -41.63 -4.33 -3.92
CA GLY A 22 -41.13 -4.03 -2.58
C GLY A 22 -40.16 -5.10 -2.09
N ASN A 23 -40.49 -6.39 -2.28
CA ASN A 23 -39.63 -7.51 -1.92
C ASN A 23 -38.33 -7.54 -2.74
N VAL A 24 -38.40 -7.36 -4.06
CA VAL A 24 -37.19 -7.32 -4.92
C VAL A 24 -36.28 -6.14 -4.53
N THR A 25 -36.85 -4.96 -4.28
CA THR A 25 -36.07 -3.78 -3.84
C THR A 25 -35.39 -4.03 -2.50
N LYS A 26 -36.08 -4.71 -1.58
CA LYS A 26 -35.54 -5.10 -0.27
C LYS A 26 -34.42 -6.13 -0.40
N ASP A 27 -34.56 -7.11 -1.29
CA ASP A 27 -33.54 -8.13 -1.56
C ASP A 27 -32.29 -7.50 -2.19
N VAL A 28 -32.45 -6.60 -3.16
CA VAL A 28 -31.34 -5.84 -3.75
C VAL A 28 -30.65 -4.97 -2.69
N SER A 29 -31.40 -4.28 -1.83
CA SER A 29 -30.82 -3.49 -0.74
C SER A 29 -30.04 -4.38 0.25
N THR A 30 -30.53 -5.58 0.50
CA THR A 30 -29.86 -6.57 1.37
C THR A 30 -28.56 -7.06 0.74
N LEU A 31 -28.58 -7.39 -0.54
CA LEU A 31 -27.41 -7.86 -1.29
C LEU A 31 -26.33 -6.77 -1.37
N MET A 32 -26.73 -5.52 -1.63
CA MET A 32 -25.81 -4.38 -1.65
C MET A 32 -25.14 -4.15 -0.28
N ARG A 33 -25.89 -4.30 0.82
CA ARG A 33 -25.33 -4.23 2.19
C ARG A 33 -24.35 -5.38 2.45
N GLN A 34 -24.64 -6.58 1.94
CA GLN A 34 -23.77 -7.74 2.09
C GLN A 34 -22.46 -7.57 1.30
N GLU A 35 -22.51 -7.08 0.06
CA GLU A 35 -21.32 -6.77 -0.75
C GLU A 35 -20.44 -5.72 -0.07
N ILE A 36 -21.04 -4.67 0.51
CA ILE A 36 -20.28 -3.68 1.29
C ILE A 36 -19.65 -4.33 2.53
N ALA A 37 -20.39 -5.17 3.24
CA ALA A 37 -19.87 -5.86 4.42
C ALA A 37 -18.72 -6.81 4.05
N LEU A 38 -18.82 -7.52 2.94
CA LEU A 38 -17.81 -8.42 2.41
C LEU A 38 -16.56 -7.64 1.97
N ALA A 39 -16.73 -6.59 1.16
CA ALA A 39 -15.64 -5.72 0.74
C ALA A 39 -14.92 -5.10 1.95
N LYS A 40 -15.66 -4.69 2.98
CA LYS A 40 -15.07 -4.18 4.24
C LYS A 40 -14.28 -5.26 4.96
N ALA A 41 -14.77 -6.50 4.99
CA ALA A 41 -14.05 -7.63 5.60
C ALA A 41 -12.76 -7.95 4.82
N GLU A 42 -12.83 -8.02 3.49
CA GLU A 42 -11.69 -8.33 2.63
C GLU A 42 -10.62 -7.24 2.66
N ILE A 43 -11.03 -5.96 2.61
CA ILE A 43 -10.12 -4.83 2.80
C ILE A 43 -9.49 -4.87 4.20
N GLY A 44 -10.29 -5.16 5.24
CA GLY A 44 -9.80 -5.26 6.61
C GLY A 44 -8.74 -6.35 6.79
N ASP A 45 -8.98 -7.54 6.24
CA ASP A 45 -8.03 -8.66 6.29
C ASP A 45 -6.79 -8.38 5.44
N SER A 46 -6.95 -7.79 4.26
CA SER A 46 -5.84 -7.36 3.41
C SER A 46 -4.98 -6.31 4.11
N ALA A 47 -5.59 -5.32 4.76
CA ALA A 47 -4.91 -4.28 5.51
C ALA A 47 -4.15 -4.85 6.72
N LYS A 48 -4.72 -5.81 7.46
CA LYS A 48 -4.02 -6.50 8.55
C LYS A 48 -2.81 -7.28 8.04
N LYS A 49 -2.96 -8.04 6.96
CA LYS A 49 -1.85 -8.81 6.36
C LYS A 49 -0.75 -7.89 5.84
N ALA A 50 -1.12 -6.84 5.11
CA ALA A 50 -0.19 -5.83 4.63
C ALA A 50 0.51 -5.11 5.79
N GLY A 51 -0.22 -4.73 6.85
CA GLY A 51 0.32 -4.09 8.04
C GLY A 51 1.29 -4.99 8.80
N LYS A 52 0.97 -6.29 8.97
CA LYS A 52 1.90 -7.27 9.54
C LYS A 52 3.15 -7.43 8.68
N GLY A 53 3.00 -7.53 7.36
CA GLY A 53 4.11 -7.62 6.42
C GLY A 53 5.02 -6.39 6.49
N ALA A 54 4.44 -5.19 6.45
CA ALA A 54 5.16 -3.94 6.59
C ALA A 54 5.87 -3.82 7.95
N GLY A 55 5.20 -4.23 9.03
CA GLY A 55 5.78 -4.25 10.37
C GLY A 55 6.98 -5.21 10.49
N LEU A 56 6.86 -6.42 9.92
CA LEU A 56 7.97 -7.39 9.88
C LEU A 56 9.13 -6.89 9.03
N LEU A 57 8.87 -6.32 7.85
CA LEU A 57 9.92 -5.77 6.99
C LEU A 57 10.59 -4.55 7.63
N GLY A 58 9.82 -3.66 8.28
CA GLY A 58 10.36 -2.54 9.04
C GLY A 58 11.22 -3.01 10.21
N GLY A 59 10.73 -3.99 10.98
CA GLY A 59 11.48 -4.62 12.06
C GLY A 59 12.77 -5.31 11.59
N ALA A 60 12.72 -6.03 10.46
CA ALA A 60 13.89 -6.64 9.84
C ALA A 60 14.91 -5.60 9.38
N GLY A 61 14.45 -4.48 8.80
CA GLY A 61 15.32 -3.36 8.43
C GLY A 61 16.03 -2.75 9.65
N TYR A 62 15.31 -2.52 10.74
CA TYR A 62 15.89 -2.03 11.99
C TYR A 62 16.86 -3.03 12.62
N ALA A 63 16.49 -4.31 12.70
CA ALA A 63 17.35 -5.37 13.21
C ALA A 63 18.63 -5.51 12.36
N GLY A 64 18.51 -5.42 11.04
CA GLY A 64 19.65 -5.39 10.12
C GLY A 64 20.57 -4.19 10.36
N LEU A 65 20.01 -3.00 10.57
CA LEU A 65 20.79 -1.81 10.93
C LEU A 65 21.56 -2.02 12.25
N MET A 66 20.91 -2.56 13.28
CA MET A 66 21.57 -2.85 14.57
C MET A 66 22.66 -3.91 14.43
N ALA A 67 22.42 -4.98 13.67
CA ALA A 67 23.42 -6.00 13.41
C ALA A 67 24.66 -5.40 12.74
N VAL A 68 24.47 -4.59 11.70
CA VAL A 68 25.55 -3.92 10.97
C VAL A 68 26.31 -2.91 11.84
N PHE A 69 25.61 -2.20 12.74
CA PHE A 69 26.24 -1.33 13.74
C PHE A 69 27.14 -2.12 14.70
N PHE A 70 26.63 -3.19 15.32
CA PHE A 70 27.43 -4.02 16.24
C PHE A 70 28.58 -4.73 15.53
N LEU A 71 28.40 -5.18 14.28
CA LEU A 71 29.48 -5.72 13.46
C LEU A 71 30.56 -4.66 13.18
N SER A 72 30.18 -3.41 12.96
CA SER A 72 31.15 -2.32 12.77
C SER A 72 31.95 -2.05 14.03
N VAL A 73 31.30 -2.07 15.20
CA VAL A 73 31.99 -1.95 16.51
C VAL A 73 32.90 -3.14 16.74
N ALA A 74 32.43 -4.36 16.53
CA ALA A 74 33.22 -5.58 16.69
C ALA A 74 34.44 -5.59 15.75
N LEU A 75 34.26 -5.17 14.49
CA LEU A 75 35.34 -5.02 13.53
C LEU A 75 36.36 -3.98 13.99
N MET A 76 35.90 -2.82 14.48
CA MET A 76 36.78 -1.77 15.00
C MET A 76 37.63 -2.27 16.17
N TYR A 77 37.03 -2.94 17.15
CA TYR A 77 37.79 -3.54 18.25
C TYR A 77 38.70 -4.68 17.79
N GLY A 78 38.24 -5.52 16.85
CA GLY A 78 39.05 -6.59 16.26
C GLY A 78 40.30 -6.07 15.56
N LEU A 79 40.16 -4.99 14.77
CA LEU A 79 41.29 -4.32 14.12
C LEU A 79 42.19 -3.59 15.13
N ALA A 80 41.64 -3.09 16.23
CA ALA A 80 42.44 -2.42 17.25
C ALA A 80 43.50 -3.34 17.86
N TYR A 81 43.23 -4.65 17.97
CA TYR A 81 44.22 -5.64 18.38
C TYR A 81 45.34 -5.87 17.36
N TRP A 82 45.09 -5.61 16.08
CA TRP A 82 46.12 -5.72 15.04
C TRP A 82 46.97 -4.46 14.92
N PHE A 83 46.38 -3.30 15.13
CA PHE A 83 47.05 -2.00 15.04
C PHE A 83 47.65 -1.52 16.37
N ASP A 84 47.38 -2.22 17.47
CA ASP A 84 47.60 -1.76 18.85
C ASP A 84 47.07 -0.34 19.10
N ASN A 85 46.09 0.10 18.31
CA ASN A 85 45.58 1.46 18.32
C ASN A 85 44.14 1.51 17.76
N LEU A 86 43.22 1.94 18.62
CA LEU A 86 41.80 2.02 18.28
C LEU A 86 41.47 3.11 17.25
N ALA A 87 42.24 4.21 17.21
CA ALA A 87 41.98 5.31 16.29
C ALA A 87 42.23 4.90 14.83
N TRP A 88 43.32 4.17 14.57
CA TRP A 88 43.60 3.66 13.22
C TRP A 88 42.60 2.60 12.79
N ALA A 89 42.15 1.74 13.70
CA ALA A 89 41.05 0.82 13.44
C ALA A 89 39.75 1.54 13.07
N ALA A 90 39.40 2.61 13.80
CA ALA A 90 38.22 3.42 13.51
C ALA A 90 38.31 4.10 12.14
N VAL A 91 39.49 4.59 11.73
CA VAL A 91 39.73 5.16 10.39
C VAL A 91 39.47 4.12 9.30
N VAL A 92 39.95 2.89 9.46
CA VAL A 92 39.72 1.82 8.48
C VAL A 92 38.22 1.52 8.35
N VAL A 93 37.51 1.37 9.47
CA VAL A 93 36.05 1.15 9.45
C VAL A 93 35.30 2.33 8.81
N ALA A 94 35.73 3.57 9.06
CA ALA A 94 35.16 4.75 8.43
C ALA A 94 35.38 4.77 6.92
N VAL A 95 36.56 4.38 6.44
CA VAL A 95 36.85 4.27 5.00
C VAL A 95 35.97 3.20 4.34
N ILE A 96 35.77 2.05 4.98
CA ILE A 96 34.86 0.99 4.50
C ILE A 96 33.45 1.57 4.31
N TRP A 97 32.92 2.28 5.31
CA TRP A 97 31.61 2.91 5.23
C TRP A 97 31.52 4.02 4.18
N ALA A 98 32.58 4.81 4.00
CA ALA A 98 32.65 5.82 2.94
C ALA A 98 32.55 5.20 1.55
N VAL A 99 33.23 4.07 1.31
CA VAL A 99 33.15 3.33 0.04
C VAL A 99 31.74 2.77 -0.18
N ILE A 100 31.14 2.12 0.83
CA ILE A 100 29.76 1.61 0.77
C ILE A 100 28.79 2.76 0.45
N GLY A 101 28.90 3.88 1.16
CA GLY A 101 28.07 5.06 0.96
C GLY A 101 28.21 5.66 -0.43
N LEU A 102 29.43 5.75 -0.95
CA LEU A 102 29.68 6.21 -2.32
C LEU A 102 29.01 5.30 -3.35
N VAL A 103 29.15 3.99 -3.21
CA VAL A 103 28.53 3.01 -4.11
C VAL A 103 27.00 3.11 -4.06
N MET A 104 26.40 3.22 -2.88
CA MET A 104 24.96 3.40 -2.70
C MET A 104 24.48 4.72 -3.33
N TYR A 105 25.21 5.83 -3.11
CA TYR A 105 24.91 7.12 -3.71
C TYR A 105 24.92 7.07 -5.23
N LEU A 106 25.95 6.46 -5.83
CA LEU A 106 26.07 6.33 -7.28
C LEU A 106 24.94 5.48 -7.88
N GLN A 107 24.60 4.36 -7.23
CA GLN A 107 23.47 3.51 -7.65
C GLN A 107 22.13 4.23 -7.50
N GLY A 108 21.87 4.84 -6.33
CA GLY A 108 20.65 5.60 -6.09
C GLY A 108 20.48 6.73 -7.09
N ARG A 109 21.55 7.47 -7.38
CA ARG A 109 21.56 8.52 -8.40
C ARG A 109 21.26 7.96 -9.80
N LYS A 110 21.78 6.78 -10.15
CA LYS A 110 21.48 6.12 -11.44
C LYS A 110 20.00 5.73 -11.53
N GLN A 111 19.44 5.14 -10.48
CA GLN A 111 18.03 4.74 -10.43
C GLN A 111 17.08 5.95 -10.49
N LEU A 112 17.39 7.04 -9.78
CA LEU A 112 16.60 8.26 -9.84
C LEU A 112 16.63 8.91 -11.23
N LYS A 113 17.75 8.81 -11.96
CA LYS A 113 17.84 9.31 -13.35
C LYS A 113 17.01 8.48 -14.33
N THR A 114 16.82 7.18 -14.07
CA THR A 114 16.01 6.29 -14.92
C THR A 114 14.52 6.39 -14.65
N VAL A 115 14.13 6.88 -13.47
CA VAL A 115 12.76 7.31 -13.21
C VAL A 115 12.56 8.63 -13.94
N GLN A 116 12.26 8.57 -15.23
CA GLN A 116 11.70 9.69 -15.98
C GLN A 116 10.40 10.06 -15.26
N GLY A 117 10.47 11.07 -14.36
CA GLY A 117 9.33 11.53 -13.58
C GLY A 117 8.20 11.82 -14.55
N ALA A 118 7.09 11.08 -14.44
CA ALA A 118 6.00 11.02 -15.41
C ALA A 118 5.71 12.40 -16.01
N PRO A 119 6.29 12.74 -17.19
CA PRO A 119 6.22 14.10 -17.71
C PRO A 119 4.77 14.47 -18.07
N ARG A 120 3.97 13.43 -18.34
CA ARG A 120 2.54 13.50 -18.62
C ARG A 120 1.72 14.04 -17.44
N THR A 121 2.13 13.82 -16.20
CA THR A 121 1.38 14.28 -15.01
C THR A 121 1.69 15.74 -14.68
N ALA A 122 2.95 16.15 -14.84
CA ALA A 122 3.35 17.55 -14.66
C ALA A 122 2.75 18.47 -15.73
N ASP A 123 2.70 18.00 -16.99
CA ASP A 123 2.08 18.76 -18.10
C ASP A 123 0.55 18.79 -18.02
N SER A 124 -0.09 17.74 -17.50
CA SER A 124 -1.55 17.73 -17.31
C SER A 124 -1.98 18.73 -16.22
N VAL A 125 -1.22 18.86 -15.13
CA VAL A 125 -1.49 19.84 -14.06
C VAL A 125 -1.29 21.28 -14.54
N LYS A 126 -0.31 21.52 -15.42
CA LYS A 126 -0.09 22.84 -16.05
C LYS A 126 -1.20 23.25 -17.03
N LYS A 127 -1.98 22.30 -17.58
CA LYS A 127 -3.11 22.58 -18.48
C LYS A 127 -4.43 22.87 -17.76
N ILE A 128 -4.54 22.53 -16.47
CA ILE A 128 -5.72 22.80 -15.64
C ILE A 128 -6.03 24.32 -15.53
N PRO A 129 -5.05 25.22 -15.31
CA PRO A 129 -5.36 26.66 -15.22
C PRO A 129 -5.82 27.28 -16.55
N GLU A 130 -5.30 26.82 -17.69
CA GLU A 130 -5.70 27.33 -19.01
C GLU A 130 -7.13 26.92 -19.39
N ALA A 131 -7.54 25.70 -19.03
CA ALA A 131 -8.92 25.24 -19.26
C ALA A 131 -9.95 25.97 -18.37
N MET A 132 -9.53 26.46 -17.20
CA MET A 132 -10.40 27.19 -16.27
C MET A 132 -10.54 28.67 -16.66
N LYS A 133 -9.44 29.33 -17.06
CA LYS A 133 -9.45 30.72 -17.54
C LYS A 133 -10.27 30.90 -18.82
N ARG A 134 -10.32 29.90 -19.69
CA ARG A 134 -11.08 29.99 -20.95
C ARG A 134 -12.60 30.05 -20.75
N ASN A 135 -13.13 29.52 -19.64
CA ASN A 135 -14.57 29.54 -19.35
C ASN A 135 -15.05 30.85 -18.68
N GLU A 136 -14.15 31.69 -18.19
CA GLU A 136 -14.50 33.00 -17.60
C GLU A 136 -14.50 34.13 -18.64
N ALA A 137 -13.85 33.94 -19.80
CA ALA A 137 -13.83 34.93 -20.88
C ALA A 137 -15.04 34.82 -21.84
N ASP A 138 -15.81 33.73 -21.77
CA ASP A 138 -16.99 33.44 -22.62
C ASP A 138 -18.33 33.63 -21.87
N ARG A 139 -18.36 34.35 -20.73
CA ARG A 139 -19.58 34.80 -20.03
C ARG A 139 -19.59 36.32 -19.88
#